data_AF-A0A133Y0L5-F1
#
_entry.id   AF-A0A133Y0L5-F1
#
_cell.length_a   1.000
_cell.length_b   1.000
_cell.length_c   1.000
_cell.angle_alpha   90.00
_cell.angle_beta   90.00
_cell.angle_gamma   90.00
#
_symmetry.space_group_name_H-M   'P 1'
#
loop_
_entity.id
_entity.type
_entity.pdbx_description
1 polymer ?
#
loop_
_entity_poly.entity_id
_entity_poly.type
_entity_poly.pdbx_seq_one_letter_code
_entity_poly.pdbx_strand_id
1 'polypeptide(L)'
;MSKAEVMLIMILFHDSGYRCFKHFYLEKVCKHLCYLFPEVVSYNRMVELEKEVDIPLALFIKKVLLGKCTGISFVDSPPLRVCKNQRIYIGSVDIYWEKKA
;
A
#
# COMPACT_ATOMS: atom_id res chain seq x y z
N MET A 1 -16.91 3.89 13.89
CA MET A 1 -15.64 4.02 13.13
C MET A 1 -15.70 5.18 12.14
N SER A 2 -14.76 6.10 12.26
CA SER A 2 -14.58 7.30 11.45
C SER A 2 -13.86 7.01 10.12
N LYS A 3 -13.98 7.91 9.14
CA LYS A 3 -13.28 7.80 7.85
C LYS A 3 -11.76 7.74 8.02
N ALA A 4 -11.21 8.50 8.96
CA ALA A 4 -9.78 8.53 9.26
C ALA A 4 -9.27 7.18 9.80
N GLU A 5 -10.03 6.54 10.69
CA GLU A 5 -9.68 5.20 11.19
C GLU A 5 -9.71 4.15 10.07
N VAL A 6 -10.72 4.20 9.19
CA VAL A 6 -10.79 3.28 8.03
C VAL A 6 -9.60 3.50 7.09
N MET A 7 -9.27 4.75 6.78
CA MET A 7 -8.07 5.09 5.99
C MET A 7 -6.79 4.56 6.64
N LEU A 8 -6.65 4.71 7.95
CA LEU A 8 -5.49 4.20 8.70
C LEU A 8 -5.41 2.67 8.64
N ILE A 9 -6.53 1.97 8.79
CA ILE A 9 -6.60 0.51 8.66
C ILE A 9 -6.15 0.07 7.26
N MET A 10 -6.51 0.81 6.20
CA MET A 10 -6.05 0.50 4.84
C MET A 10 -4.55 0.70 4.65
N ILE A 11 -4.00 1.79 5.19
CA ILE A 11 -2.56 2.04 5.14
C ILE A 11 -1.82 0.91 5.88
N LEU A 12 -2.28 0.55 7.08
CA LEU A 12 -1.69 -0.56 7.85
C LEU A 12 -1.82 -1.90 7.13
N PHE A 13 -2.93 -2.15 6.42
CA PHE A 13 -3.08 -3.36 5.63
C PHE A 13 -2.00 -3.46 4.55
N HIS A 14 -1.79 -2.40 3.78
CA HIS A 14 -0.78 -2.36 2.73
C HIS A 14 0.65 -2.47 3.26
N ASP A 15 0.94 -1.91 4.44
CA ASP A 15 2.24 -2.01 5.10
C ASP A 15 2.48 -3.39 5.73
N SER A 16 1.43 -4.06 6.21
CA SER A 16 1.52 -5.31 6.96
C SER A 16 1.99 -6.54 6.17
N GLY A 17 1.97 -6.48 4.83
CA GLY A 17 2.31 -7.62 3.96
C GLY A 17 1.25 -8.74 3.92
N TYR A 18 0.08 -8.55 4.53
CA TYR A 18 -1.03 -9.50 4.44
C TYR A 18 -1.59 -9.54 3.01
N ARG A 19 -1.84 -10.74 2.48
CA ARG A 19 -2.43 -10.91 1.13
C ARG A 19 -3.94 -10.73 1.09
N CYS A 20 -4.62 -11.00 2.20
CA CYS A 20 -6.08 -11.00 2.29
C CYS A 20 -6.54 -10.02 3.35
N PHE A 21 -7.32 -9.02 2.93
CA PHE A 21 -7.84 -8.00 3.83
C PHE A 21 -8.72 -8.57 4.94
N LYS A 22 -9.57 -9.55 4.63
CA LYS A 22 -10.41 -10.22 5.64
C LYS A 22 -9.59 -10.84 6.76
N HIS A 23 -8.50 -11.51 6.42
CA HIS A 23 -7.62 -12.13 7.40
C HIS A 23 -6.89 -11.07 8.24
N PHE A 24 -6.36 -10.03 7.60
CA PHE A 24 -5.75 -8.89 8.30
C PHE A 24 -6.74 -8.23 9.28
N TYR A 25 -7.94 -7.90 8.82
CA TYR A 25 -8.93 -7.22 9.65
C TYR A 25 -9.36 -8.06 10.85
N LEU A 26 -9.75 -9.32 10.64
CA LEU A 26 -10.27 -10.15 11.71
C LEU A 26 -9.18 -10.62 12.69
N GLU A 27 -7.98 -10.96 12.20
CA GLU A 27 -6.94 -11.54 13.04
C GLU A 27 -6.00 -10.49 13.63
N LYS A 28 -5.73 -9.39 12.91
CA LYS A 28 -4.84 -8.32 13.39
C LYS A 28 -5.62 -7.18 14.03
N VAL A 29 -6.54 -6.56 13.28
CA VAL A 29 -7.23 -5.35 13.75
C VAL A 29 -8.16 -5.68 14.93
N CYS A 30 -9.08 -6.63 14.73
CA CYS A 30 -10.11 -6.96 15.73
C CYS A 30 -9.63 -7.74 16.95
N LYS A 31 -8.40 -8.29 16.96
CA LYS A 31 -7.87 -9.04 18.10
C LYS A 31 -6.68 -8.36 18.76
N HIS A 32 -5.81 -7.71 17.98
CA HIS A 32 -4.55 -7.18 18.47
C HIS A 32 -4.47 -5.65 18.47
N LEU A 33 -5.35 -4.95 17.73
CA LEU A 33 -5.35 -3.49 17.64
C LEU A 33 -6.64 -2.85 18.21
N CYS A 34 -7.43 -3.59 18.98
CA CYS A 34 -8.69 -3.08 19.58
C CYS A 34 -8.49 -1.82 20.43
N TYR A 35 -7.32 -1.67 21.05
CA TYR A 35 -6.98 -0.49 21.85
C TYR A 35 -6.82 0.78 21.00
N LEU A 36 -6.47 0.64 19.72
CA LEU A 36 -6.41 1.76 18.76
C LEU A 36 -7.76 2.01 18.10
N PHE A 37 -8.59 0.97 17.99
CA PHE A 37 -9.89 1.01 17.33
C PHE A 37 -10.96 0.46 18.28
N PRO A 38 -11.37 1.23 19.30
CA PRO A 38 -12.30 0.76 20.33
C PRO A 38 -13.69 0.38 19.77
N GLU A 39 -14.08 0.94 18.63
CA GLU A 39 -15.35 0.65 17.94
C GLU A 39 -15.14 -0.06 16.59
N VAL A 40 -14.60 -1.28 16.61
CA VAL A 40 -14.55 -2.12 15.40
C VAL A 40 -15.96 -2.55 14.97
N VAL A 41 -16.19 -2.55 13.66
CA VAL A 41 -17.46 -2.98 13.05
C VAL A 41 -17.33 -4.37 12.43
N SER A 42 -18.44 -4.96 11.97
CA SER A 42 -18.38 -6.24 11.27
C SER A 42 -17.56 -6.12 9.97
N TYR A 43 -16.95 -7.23 9.54
CA TYR A 43 -16.17 -7.25 8.29
C TYR A 43 -16.98 -6.75 7.07
N ASN A 44 -18.26 -7.12 6.96
CA ASN A 44 -19.09 -6.65 5.85
C ASN A 44 -19.27 -5.14 5.88
N ARG A 45 -19.51 -4.56 7.06
CA ARG A 45 -19.60 -3.10 7.22
C ARG A 45 -18.27 -2.42 6.92
N MET A 46 -17.13 -3.03 7.24
CA MET A 46 -15.83 -2.50 6.85
C MET A 46 -15.65 -2.42 5.34
N VAL A 47 -16.06 -3.44 4.58
CA VAL A 47 -15.94 -3.46 3.12
C VAL A 47 -16.83 -2.38 2.47
N GLU A 48 -17.96 -2.04 3.08
CA GLU A 48 -18.76 -0.89 2.65
C GLU A 48 -18.03 0.43 2.91
N LEU A 49 -17.49 0.61 4.13
CA LEU A 49 -16.77 1.81 4.53
C LEU A 49 -15.47 2.03 3.73
N GLU A 50 -14.76 0.94 3.40
CA GLU A 50 -13.62 0.92 2.48
C GLU A 50 -13.92 1.68 1.19
N LYS A 51 -15.04 1.35 0.54
CA LYS A 51 -15.44 1.95 -0.73
C LYS A 51 -15.73 3.45 -0.59
N GLU A 52 -16.25 3.89 0.55
CA GLU A 52 -16.51 5.30 0.82
C GLU A 52 -15.22 6.12 1.00
N VAL A 53 -14.13 5.50 1.46
CA VAL A 53 -12.85 6.18 1.72
C VAL A 53 -11.81 5.99 0.63
N ASP A 54 -12.05 5.12 -0.37
CA ASP A 54 -11.08 4.82 -1.43
C ASP A 54 -10.63 6.08 -2.20
N ILE A 55 -11.58 6.90 -2.66
CA ILE A 55 -11.28 8.17 -3.34
C ILE A 55 -10.56 9.17 -2.41
N PRO A 56 -11.08 9.46 -1.19
CA PRO A 56 -10.36 10.27 -0.21
C PRO A 56 -8.95 9.80 0.09
N LEU A 57 -8.73 8.49 0.21
CA LEU A 57 -7.44 7.89 0.50
C LEU A 57 -6.45 8.08 -0.66
N ALA A 58 -6.88 7.83 -1.90
CA ALA A 58 -6.07 8.09 -3.08
C ALA A 58 -5.66 9.58 -3.18
N LEU A 59 -6.59 10.50 -2.89
CA LEU A 59 -6.31 11.94 -2.87
C LEU A 59 -5.33 12.31 -1.75
N PHE A 60 -5.51 11.74 -0.56
CA PHE A 60 -4.63 11.97 0.58
C PHE A 60 -3.20 11.50 0.29
N ILE A 61 -3.05 10.27 -0.21
CA ILE A 61 -1.75 9.73 -0.62
C ILE A 61 -1.10 10.66 -1.65
N LYS A 62 -1.85 11.05 -2.68
CA LYS A 62 -1.32 11.86 -3.78
C LYS A 62 -0.94 13.28 -3.38
N LYS A 63 -1.71 13.92 -2.49
CA LYS A 63 -1.51 15.34 -2.15
C LYS A 63 -0.68 15.56 -0.89
N VAL A 64 -0.72 14.64 0.06
CA VAL A 64 -0.11 14.81 1.37
C VAL A 64 1.12 13.92 1.53
N LEU A 65 1.03 12.65 1.13
CA LEU A 65 2.12 11.70 1.34
C LEU A 65 3.16 11.71 0.20
N LEU A 66 2.77 12.04 -1.03
CA LEU A 66 3.72 12.26 -2.11
C LEU A 66 4.42 13.61 -1.91
N GLY A 67 5.74 13.56 -1.67
CA GLY A 67 6.59 14.74 -1.65
C GLY A 67 6.59 15.49 -2.98
N LYS A 68 7.10 16.73 -2.99
CA LYS A 68 7.28 17.50 -4.22
C LYS A 68 8.21 16.72 -5.15
N CYS A 69 7.71 16.34 -6.33
CA CYS A 69 8.53 15.71 -7.35
C CYS A 69 9.57 16.72 -7.85
N THR A 70 10.86 16.41 -7.66
CA THR A 70 11.99 17.26 -8.09
C THR A 70 12.39 17.01 -9.55
N GLY A 71 11.54 16.33 -10.34
CA GLY A 71 11.81 15.94 -11.73
C GLY A 71 12.30 14.50 -11.91
N ILE A 72 12.50 13.77 -10.81
CA ILE A 72 12.92 12.37 -10.80
C ILE A 72 11.94 11.58 -9.94
N SER A 73 11.38 10.50 -10.48
CA SER A 73 10.46 9.60 -9.77
C SER A 73 10.96 8.16 -9.88
N PHE A 74 11.15 7.49 -8.75
CA PHE A 74 11.51 6.08 -8.71
C PHE A 74 10.23 5.23 -8.73
N VAL A 75 10.19 4.22 -9.58
CA VAL A 75 9.13 3.22 -9.63
C VAL A 75 9.78 1.87 -9.35
N ASP A 76 9.67 1.40 -8.12
CA ASP A 76 10.13 0.07 -7.75
C ASP A 76 9.09 -0.96 -8.21
N SER A 77 9.44 -1.75 -9.22
CA SER A 77 8.66 -2.95 -9.54
C SER A 77 9.03 -4.06 -8.55
N PRO A 78 8.05 -4.85 -8.05
CA PRO A 78 8.36 -5.99 -7.21
C PRO A 78 9.30 -6.94 -7.97
N PRO A 79 10.34 -7.48 -7.32
CA PRO A 79 11.35 -8.28 -7.98
C PRO A 79 10.69 -9.50 -8.65
N LEU A 80 10.85 -9.60 -9.98
CA LEU A 80 10.45 -10.79 -10.73
C LEU A 80 11.31 -11.96 -10.26
N ARG A 81 10.70 -12.92 -9.56
CA ARG A 81 11.36 -14.19 -9.23
C ARG A 81 11.53 -15.04 -10.49
N VAL A 82 12.62 -14.79 -11.22
CA VAL A 82 13.06 -15.65 -12.32
C VAL A 82 13.81 -16.86 -11.77
N CYS A 83 13.37 -18.06 -12.13
CA CYS A 83 13.98 -19.32 -11.67
C CYS A 83 15.38 -19.60 -12.27
N LYS A 84 15.85 -18.80 -13.23
CA LYS A 84 17.15 -18.98 -13.90
C LYS A 84 17.81 -17.63 -14.19
N ASN A 85 18.95 -17.39 -13.52
CA ASN A 85 19.76 -16.17 -13.62
C ASN A 85 20.64 -16.10 -14.88
N GLN A 86 20.20 -16.62 -16.03
CA GLN A 86 21.02 -16.60 -17.25
C GLN A 86 21.17 -15.20 -17.88
N ARG A 87 20.47 -14.18 -17.36
CA ARG A 87 20.45 -12.81 -17.91
C ARG A 87 20.84 -11.72 -16.90
N ILE A 88 21.57 -12.04 -15.82
CA ILE A 88 22.01 -11.03 -14.85
C ILE A 88 23.32 -10.35 -15.29
N TYR A 89 24.12 -10.96 -16.16
CA TYR A 89 25.42 -10.41 -16.59
C TYR A 89 25.35 -9.28 -17.64
N ILE A 90 24.16 -8.82 -18.04
CA ILE A 90 23.99 -7.71 -19.02
C ILE A 90 23.28 -6.49 -18.39
N GLY A 91 22.90 -6.55 -17.11
CA GLY A 91 22.06 -5.53 -16.47
C GLY A 91 22.74 -4.64 -15.43
N SER A 92 24.06 -4.66 -15.32
CA SER A 92 24.76 -3.70 -14.46
C SER A 92 24.81 -2.33 -15.16
N VAL A 93 23.89 -1.44 -14.77
CA VAL A 93 24.06 0.02 -14.68
C VAL A 93 23.96 0.90 -15.95
N ASP A 94 23.99 0.39 -17.19
CA ASP A 94 24.24 1.29 -18.34
C ASP A 94 23.04 1.79 -19.21
N ILE A 95 21.75 1.56 -18.90
CA ILE A 95 20.65 1.93 -19.85
C ILE A 95 19.67 3.02 -19.36
N TYR A 96 19.67 3.44 -18.09
CA TYR A 96 18.70 4.47 -17.63
C TYR A 96 19.24 5.91 -17.57
N TRP A 97 20.44 6.19 -18.07
CA TRP A 97 21.02 7.54 -18.08
C TRP A 97 21.23 8.16 -19.46
N GLU A 98 20.90 7.47 -20.55
CA GLU A 98 21.12 8.01 -21.91
C GLU A 98 19.85 7.89 -22.75
N LYS A 99 18.96 8.89 -22.61
CA LYS A 99 18.04 9.45 -23.64
C LYS A 99 16.76 10.04 -23.03
N LYS A 100 16.94 11.15 -22.31
CA LYS A 100 16.03 12.30 -22.44
C LYS A 100 16.89 13.56 -22.60
N ALA A 101 17.56 13.61 -23.76
CA ALA A 101 17.79 14.85 -24.47
C ALA A 101 16.57 15.11 -25.36
#